data_AF-A0A814CR86-F1
#
_entry.id   AF-A0A814CR86-F1
#
_cell.length_a   1.000
_cell.length_b   1.000
_cell.length_c   1.000
_cell.angle_alpha   90.00
_cell.angle_beta   90.00
_cell.angle_gamma   90.00
#
_symmetry.space_group_name_H-M   'P 1'
#
loop_
_entity.id
_entity.type
_entity.pdbx_description
1 polymer ?
#
loop_
_entity_poly.entity_id
_entity_poly.type
_entity_poly.pdbx_seq_one_letter_code
_entity_poly.pdbx_strand_id
1 'polypeptide(L)'
;MGDIDNTMSPERALNLVTQVFLNEWSLLRMDDVNVTKLSGGYSNTIWLVSRTTCNKNGSSEPHQVIIKVAGGNVMRDSIQRFCSTNDIEEIIITNGASNNGCGPKLYCLSGNSMVVEYIETIKMTPLLALESNMVREIAKSLAKFHSMNLPLDKRGFNVLKKTQEFIEKVPISRTKSHWEDIKDFVKDKIHNLQDVDDFLDWNIVDELEWALLLKDKIKSRIVMSHGDSNFMNYLLRKTEIEGELRVVLCDFEYSCYCERAFDIGGHFSNFVFQWNEDNKLTGHAIPKIDQRREFLIYYLEETKKLSYIHDFDESGRDSIENVMREADYGVVLYYLFILGLMRYSFDAYIKPHSTFANLYKIMINDYNKLKHKFIEMYPKI
;
A
#
# COMPACT_ATOMS: atom_id res chain seq x y z
N MET A 1 17.43 -25.63 12.95
CA MET A 1 16.92 -24.30 13.31
C MET A 1 15.55 -24.56 13.92
N GLY A 2 15.37 -24.25 15.20
CA GLY A 2 14.13 -24.55 15.90
C GLY A 2 12.96 -23.85 15.25
N ASP A 3 11.82 -24.53 15.15
CA ASP A 3 10.55 -23.92 14.76
C ASP A 3 10.33 -22.69 15.64
N ILE A 4 10.41 -21.50 15.04
CA ILE A 4 9.98 -20.27 15.70
C ILE A 4 8.49 -20.46 15.93
N ASP A 5 8.09 -20.65 17.19
CA ASP A 5 6.70 -20.70 17.56
C ASP A 5 6.05 -19.36 17.17
N ASN A 6 5.41 -19.36 16.00
CA ASN A 6 4.72 -18.22 15.41
C ASN A 6 3.36 -18.00 16.09
N THR A 7 3.05 -18.70 17.17
CA THR A 7 1.88 -18.44 17.99
C THR A 7 2.19 -17.41 19.09
N MET A 8 1.22 -16.55 19.39
CA MET A 8 1.30 -15.59 20.47
C MET A 8 0.50 -16.10 21.66
N SER A 9 1.18 -16.59 22.70
CA SER A 9 0.52 -16.96 23.96
C SER A 9 0.18 -15.71 24.79
N PRO A 10 -0.82 -15.76 25.69
CA PRO A 10 -1.09 -14.69 26.65
C PRO A 10 0.13 -14.31 27.49
N GLU A 11 0.95 -15.28 27.89
CA GLU A 11 2.21 -15.05 28.62
C GLU A 11 3.20 -14.21 27.80
N ARG A 12 3.45 -14.60 26.55
CA ARG A 12 4.35 -13.87 25.65
C ARG A 12 3.83 -12.46 25.37
N ALA A 13 2.54 -12.33 25.09
CA ALA A 13 1.89 -11.04 24.88
C ALA A 13 2.06 -10.13 26.11
N LEU A 14 1.74 -10.64 27.31
CA LEU A 14 1.87 -9.90 28.55
C LEU A 14 3.32 -9.46 28.79
N ASN A 15 4.30 -10.34 28.57
CA ASN A 15 5.73 -10.00 28.69
C ASN A 15 6.19 -8.90 27.74
N LEU A 16 5.60 -8.78 26.54
CA LEU A 16 5.91 -7.70 25.60
C LEU A 16 5.26 -6.38 26.03
N VAL A 17 3.98 -6.42 26.42
CA VAL A 17 3.20 -5.23 26.75
C VAL A 17 3.66 -4.59 28.06
N THR A 18 4.08 -5.41 29.02
CA THR A 18 4.61 -4.95 30.32
C THR A 18 6.01 -4.33 30.25
N GLN A 19 6.68 -4.33 29.10
CA GLN A 19 7.91 -3.55 28.91
C GLN A 19 7.65 -2.05 28.81
N VAL A 20 6.42 -1.65 28.46
CA VAL A 20 6.03 -0.24 28.25
C VAL A 20 4.90 0.20 29.18
N PHE A 21 3.96 -0.69 29.50
CA PHE A 21 2.84 -0.38 30.39
C PHE A 21 3.04 -1.04 31.74
N LEU A 22 3.50 -0.25 32.71
CA LEU A 22 4.01 -0.71 34.00
C LEU A 22 2.96 -0.69 35.12
N ASN A 23 1.76 -0.17 34.89
CA ASN A 23 0.76 0.03 35.94
C ASN A 23 -0.36 -1.00 35.88
N GLU A 24 -1.21 -0.95 34.87
CA GLU A 24 -2.41 -1.77 34.81
C GLU A 24 -2.14 -3.11 34.12
N TRP A 25 -1.30 -3.12 33.09
CA TRP A 25 -0.89 -4.36 32.42
C TRP A 25 0.02 -5.23 33.30
N SER A 26 0.91 -4.64 34.10
CA SER A 26 1.87 -5.39 34.95
C SER A 26 1.20 -6.17 36.09
N LEU A 27 -0.04 -5.84 36.44
CA LEU A 27 -0.81 -6.47 37.51
C LEU A 27 -1.65 -7.67 37.03
N LEU A 28 -1.73 -7.90 35.72
CA LEU A 28 -2.58 -8.94 35.16
C LEU A 28 -1.99 -10.34 35.31
N ARG A 29 -2.90 -11.32 35.37
CA ARG A 29 -2.56 -12.73 35.16
C ARG A 29 -2.78 -13.11 33.70
N MET A 30 -2.21 -14.23 33.28
CA MET A 30 -2.35 -14.74 31.91
C MET A 30 -3.82 -14.96 31.51
N ASP A 31 -4.66 -15.40 32.45
CA ASP A 31 -6.10 -15.62 32.24
C ASP A 31 -6.89 -14.31 32.00
N ASP A 32 -6.29 -13.16 32.32
CA ASP A 32 -6.89 -11.84 32.13
C ASP A 32 -6.45 -11.18 30.81
N VAL A 33 -5.73 -11.90 29.96
CA VAL A 33 -5.19 -11.42 28.69
C VAL A 33 -5.80 -12.21 27.53
N ASN A 34 -6.55 -11.50 26.69
CA ASN A 34 -7.08 -12.05 25.44
C ASN A 34 -6.10 -11.76 24.31
N VAL A 35 -5.83 -12.79 23.51
CA VAL A 35 -4.96 -12.70 22.32
C VAL A 35 -5.72 -13.23 21.12
N THR A 36 -5.89 -12.39 20.11
CA THR A 36 -6.59 -12.73 18.86
C THR A 36 -5.66 -12.47 17.70
N LYS A 37 -5.41 -13.50 16.87
CA LYS A 37 -4.70 -13.31 15.60
C LYS A 37 -5.58 -12.52 14.64
N LEU A 38 -5.07 -11.43 14.09
CA LEU A 38 -5.75 -10.69 13.03
C LEU A 38 -5.33 -11.25 11.67
N SER A 39 -6.26 -11.25 10.71
CA SER A 39 -5.92 -11.45 9.31
C SER A 39 -5.36 -10.14 8.73
N GLY A 40 -4.23 -10.21 8.05
CA GLY A 40 -3.56 -9.05 7.45
C GLY A 40 -2.04 -9.17 7.46
N GLY A 41 -1.41 -8.68 6.39
CA GLY A 41 0.04 -8.70 6.18
C GLY A 41 0.57 -9.99 5.56
N TYR A 42 1.22 -9.88 4.41
CA TYR A 42 1.87 -11.02 3.76
C TYR A 42 3.22 -11.37 4.39
N SER A 43 3.87 -10.41 5.05
CA SER A 43 5.20 -10.55 5.68
C SER A 43 5.17 -10.69 7.21
N ASN A 44 4.17 -10.09 7.85
CA ASN A 44 4.12 -9.85 9.29
C ASN A 44 2.96 -10.60 9.95
N THR A 45 3.13 -11.08 11.18
CA THR A 45 1.99 -11.60 11.98
C THR A 45 1.51 -10.54 12.94
N ILE A 46 0.19 -10.32 12.97
CA ILE A 46 -0.46 -9.25 13.72
C ILE A 46 -1.41 -9.85 14.74
N TRP A 47 -1.30 -9.40 16.00
CA TRP A 47 -2.07 -9.90 17.13
C TRP A 47 -2.75 -8.74 17.85
N LEU A 48 -4.07 -8.82 18.01
CA LEU A 48 -4.81 -7.97 18.93
C LEU A 48 -4.70 -8.54 20.33
N VAL A 49 -4.20 -7.73 21.26
CA VAL A 49 -4.07 -8.09 22.67
C VAL A 49 -4.92 -7.14 23.49
N SER A 50 -5.80 -7.68 24.33
CA SER A 50 -6.65 -6.89 25.22
C SER A 50 -6.71 -7.48 26.61
N ARG A 51 -7.00 -6.61 27.57
CA ARG A 51 -7.27 -7.00 28.96
C ARG A 51 -8.73 -7.45 29.08
N THR A 52 -9.05 -8.38 29.97
CA THR A 52 -10.45 -8.77 30.24
C THR A 52 -11.19 -7.72 31.08
N THR A 53 -10.45 -6.92 31.86
CA THR A 53 -11.01 -5.94 32.79
C THR A 53 -10.72 -4.51 32.32
N CYS A 54 -11.74 -3.65 32.41
CA CYS A 54 -11.61 -2.21 32.21
C CYS A 54 -11.72 -1.51 33.58
N ASN A 55 -10.77 -0.63 33.89
CA ASN A 55 -10.81 0.14 35.12
C ASN A 55 -11.93 1.19 35.04
N LYS A 56 -12.87 1.18 36.01
CA LYS A 56 -14.09 2.01 35.96
C LYS A 56 -13.84 3.50 36.20
N ASN A 57 -12.67 3.86 36.75
CA ASN A 57 -12.32 5.24 37.11
C ASN A 57 -11.48 5.97 36.06
N GLY A 58 -11.54 5.50 34.81
CA GLY A 58 -10.62 5.92 33.74
C GLY A 58 -9.33 5.10 33.79
N SER A 59 -8.83 4.73 32.62
CA SER A 59 -7.60 3.95 32.47
C SER A 59 -6.49 4.87 31.98
N SER A 60 -5.32 4.75 32.60
CA SER A 60 -4.09 5.49 32.25
C SER A 60 -3.30 4.83 31.11
N GLU A 61 -3.62 3.55 30.83
CA GLU A 61 -2.95 2.72 29.83
C GLU A 61 -3.99 2.21 28.81
N PRO A 62 -3.61 1.95 27.55
CA PRO A 62 -4.58 1.45 26.57
C PRO A 62 -5.18 0.12 27.03
N HIS A 63 -6.47 -0.08 26.80
CA HIS A 63 -7.14 -1.35 27.08
C HIS A 63 -6.74 -2.44 26.07
N GLN A 64 -6.41 -2.03 24.84
CA GLN A 64 -6.04 -2.92 23.75
C GLN A 64 -4.81 -2.38 23.03
N VAL A 65 -3.97 -3.29 22.55
CA VAL A 65 -2.78 -2.98 21.77
C VAL A 65 -2.67 -3.99 20.63
N ILE A 66 -1.93 -3.61 19.59
CA ILE A 66 -1.52 -4.51 18.53
C ILE A 66 -0.07 -4.92 18.76
N ILE A 67 0.22 -6.21 18.63
CA ILE A 67 1.59 -6.72 18.56
C ILE A 67 1.85 -7.19 17.12
N LYS A 68 2.79 -6.52 16.45
CA LYS A 68 3.27 -6.88 15.11
C LYS A 68 4.61 -7.59 15.25
N VAL A 69 4.73 -8.81 14.72
CA VAL A 69 5.97 -9.60 14.77
C VAL A 69 6.55 -9.72 13.36
N ALA A 70 7.77 -9.19 13.19
CA ALA A 70 8.47 -9.19 11.92
C ALA A 70 8.94 -10.61 11.53
N GLY A 71 8.73 -10.95 10.26
CA GLY A 71 9.18 -12.21 9.66
C GLY A 71 8.43 -13.46 10.11
N GLY A 72 7.24 -13.31 10.70
CA GLY A 72 6.42 -14.42 11.20
C GLY A 72 5.61 -15.17 10.14
N ASN A 73 5.67 -14.78 8.86
CA ASN A 73 4.88 -15.40 7.80
C ASN A 73 5.74 -16.21 6.81
N VAL A 74 5.32 -17.45 6.50
CA VAL A 74 6.05 -18.38 5.62
C VAL A 74 6.12 -17.89 4.17
N MET A 75 5.24 -16.96 3.78
CA MET A 75 5.25 -16.31 2.45
C MET A 75 6.38 -15.27 2.25
N ARG A 76 7.17 -15.02 3.29
CA ARG A 76 8.22 -13.99 3.31
C ARG A 76 9.20 -14.11 2.13
N ASP A 77 9.69 -15.29 1.80
CA ASP A 77 10.75 -15.43 0.79
C ASP A 77 10.29 -15.12 -0.66
N SER A 78 9.01 -15.33 -0.96
CA SER A 78 8.40 -15.03 -2.25
C SER A 78 7.99 -13.56 -2.37
N ILE A 79 7.40 -12.97 -1.33
CA ILE A 79 6.81 -11.63 -1.38
C ILE A 79 7.81 -10.54 -0.97
N GLN A 80 8.77 -10.84 -0.09
CA GLN A 80 9.80 -9.88 0.34
C GLN A 80 10.72 -9.44 -0.80
N ARG A 81 10.75 -10.17 -1.93
CA ARG A 81 11.43 -9.71 -3.15
C ARG A 81 10.80 -8.44 -3.74
N PHE A 82 9.52 -8.21 -3.43
CA PHE A 82 8.73 -7.05 -3.87
C PHE A 82 8.70 -5.94 -2.83
N CYS A 83 8.89 -6.27 -1.54
CA CYS A 83 9.07 -5.26 -0.51
C CYS A 83 10.26 -4.37 -0.90
N SER A 84 10.01 -3.06 -0.90
CA SER A 84 11.06 -2.06 -1.11
C SER A 84 11.87 -1.85 0.17
N THR A 85 11.36 -2.31 1.31
CA THR A 85 11.92 -2.10 2.64
C THR A 85 12.18 -3.40 3.39
N ASN A 86 13.25 -3.41 4.19
CA ASN A 86 13.55 -4.48 5.13
C ASN A 86 13.00 -4.18 6.53
N ASP A 87 13.03 -5.17 7.44
CA ASP A 87 12.46 -5.05 8.78
C ASP A 87 12.98 -3.83 9.58
N ILE A 88 14.26 -3.49 9.45
CA ILE A 88 14.87 -2.35 10.16
C ILE A 88 14.30 -1.04 9.62
N GLU A 89 14.19 -0.93 8.30
CA GLU A 89 13.64 0.25 7.65
C GLU A 89 12.15 0.40 7.96
N GLU A 90 11.38 -0.70 7.96
CA GLU A 90 9.97 -0.70 8.35
C GLU A 90 9.79 -0.19 9.79
N ILE A 91 10.65 -0.57 10.73
CA ILE A 91 10.65 -0.06 12.10
C ILE A 91 10.91 1.45 12.12
N ILE A 92 11.89 1.93 11.34
CA ILE A 92 12.20 3.37 11.24
C ILE A 92 10.99 4.15 10.68
N ILE A 93 10.31 3.61 9.66
CA ILE A 93 9.13 4.22 9.05
C ILE A 93 7.95 4.20 10.01
N THR A 94 7.71 3.08 10.69
CA THR A 94 6.65 2.95 11.70
C THR A 94 6.84 3.96 12.84
N ASN A 95 8.06 4.08 13.35
CA ASN A 95 8.39 5.10 14.37
C ASN A 95 8.22 6.53 13.82
N GLY A 96 8.66 6.77 12.58
CA GLY A 96 8.46 8.04 11.90
C GLY A 96 6.99 8.42 11.77
N ALA A 97 6.15 7.48 11.34
CA ALA A 97 4.72 7.69 11.15
C ALA A 97 4.00 7.93 12.49
N SER A 98 4.37 7.18 13.52
CA SER A 98 3.92 7.38 14.91
C SER A 98 4.22 8.81 15.39
N ASN A 99 5.48 9.25 15.28
CA ASN A 99 5.91 10.57 15.78
C ASN A 99 5.31 11.74 14.97
N ASN A 100 4.92 11.51 13.72
CA ASN A 100 4.30 12.53 12.86
C ASN A 100 2.77 12.48 12.87
N GLY A 101 2.15 11.55 13.61
CA GLY A 101 0.70 11.38 13.69
C GLY A 101 0.04 10.92 12.39
N CYS A 102 0.79 10.28 11.49
CA CYS A 102 0.27 9.73 10.23
C CYS A 102 0.17 8.20 10.21
N GLY A 103 0.46 7.54 11.34
CA GLY A 103 0.24 6.12 11.58
C GLY A 103 -0.11 5.83 13.05
N PRO A 104 -0.37 4.57 13.40
CA PRO A 104 -0.57 4.15 14.79
C PRO A 104 0.64 4.48 15.67
N LYS A 105 0.41 4.83 16.94
CA LYS A 105 1.52 5.06 17.89
C LYS A 105 2.35 3.78 18.07
N LEU A 106 3.66 3.90 17.96
CA LEU A 106 4.61 2.85 18.34
C LEU A 106 4.93 3.02 19.83
N TYR A 107 4.47 2.09 20.66
CA TYR A 107 4.70 2.14 22.10
C TYR A 107 6.05 1.54 22.49
N CYS A 108 6.40 0.40 21.90
CA CYS A 108 7.62 -0.32 22.26
C CYS A 108 8.15 -1.17 21.10
N LEU A 109 9.47 -1.26 21.01
CA LEU A 109 10.17 -2.25 20.19
C LEU A 109 10.88 -3.24 21.11
N SER A 110 10.59 -4.53 20.95
CA SER A 110 11.19 -5.62 21.74
C SER A 110 11.63 -6.74 20.80
N GLY A 111 12.92 -6.81 20.49
CA GLY A 111 13.46 -7.75 19.50
C GLY A 111 12.86 -7.47 18.11
N ASN A 112 12.24 -8.48 17.51
CA ASN A 112 11.53 -8.36 16.22
C ASN A 112 10.04 -8.01 16.37
N SER A 113 9.58 -7.67 17.58
CA SER A 113 8.17 -7.38 17.87
C SER A 113 7.96 -5.89 18.16
N MET A 114 6.92 -5.31 17.58
CA MET A 114 6.47 -3.96 17.83
C MET A 114 5.13 -3.98 18.57
N VAL A 115 5.05 -3.29 19.70
CA VAL A 115 3.78 -3.00 20.40
C VAL A 115 3.28 -1.65 19.90
N VAL A 116 2.14 -1.64 19.23
CA VAL A 116 1.56 -0.45 18.59
C VAL A 116 0.12 -0.19 19.04
N GLU A 117 -0.35 1.02 18.81
CA GLU A 117 -1.73 1.45 19.05
C GLU A 117 -2.72 0.56 18.29
N TYR A 118 -3.73 0.07 19.03
CA TYR A 118 -4.94 -0.41 18.41
C TYR A 118 -5.85 0.79 18.12
N ILE A 119 -6.17 0.99 16.85
CA ILE A 119 -7.12 2.00 16.41
C ILE A 119 -8.44 1.29 16.10
N GLU A 120 -9.52 1.70 16.76
CA GLU A 120 -10.86 1.26 16.35
C GLU A 120 -11.25 1.95 15.05
N THR A 121 -11.40 1.17 13.97
CA THR A 121 -11.58 1.71 12.62
C THR A 121 -12.93 1.38 11.99
N ILE A 122 -13.40 2.28 11.14
CA ILE A 122 -14.40 1.98 10.11
C ILE A 122 -13.66 1.47 8.88
N LYS A 123 -14.10 0.34 8.30
CA LYS A 123 -13.46 -0.22 7.10
C LYS A 123 -13.56 0.77 5.94
N MET A 124 -12.41 1.19 5.41
CA MET A 124 -12.37 2.02 4.20
C MET A 124 -12.80 1.18 2.98
N THR A 125 -13.78 1.70 2.24
CA THR A 125 -14.25 1.11 0.99
C THR A 125 -14.05 2.11 -0.15
N PRO A 126 -13.97 1.66 -1.41
CA PRO A 126 -13.92 2.57 -2.56
C PRO A 126 -15.07 3.60 -2.55
N LEU A 127 -16.29 3.18 -2.19
CA LEU A 127 -17.43 4.09 -2.11
C LEU A 127 -17.25 5.17 -1.03
N LEU A 128 -16.83 4.76 0.17
CA LEU A 128 -16.57 5.69 1.27
C LEU A 128 -15.43 6.66 0.92
N ALA A 129 -14.39 6.19 0.23
CA ALA A 129 -13.26 7.00 -0.20
C ALA A 129 -13.63 8.05 -1.26
N LEU A 130 -14.79 7.94 -1.93
CA LEU A 130 -15.31 8.94 -2.86
C LEU A 130 -16.12 10.06 -2.19
N GLU A 131 -16.49 9.93 -0.91
CA GLU A 131 -17.22 10.98 -0.21
C GLU A 131 -16.32 12.22 -0.02
N SER A 132 -16.81 13.42 -0.30
CA SER A 132 -15.97 14.65 -0.32
C SER A 132 -15.20 14.91 0.99
N ASN A 133 -15.80 14.59 2.14
CA ASN A 133 -15.10 14.64 3.43
C ASN A 133 -13.94 13.63 3.47
N MET A 134 -14.13 12.40 3.01
CA MET A 134 -13.08 11.37 3.00
C MET A 134 -12.01 11.63 1.97
N VAL A 135 -12.35 12.14 0.79
CA VAL A 135 -11.38 12.61 -0.22
C VAL A 135 -10.39 13.59 0.42
N ARG A 136 -10.89 14.56 1.18
CA ARG A 136 -10.06 15.51 1.92
C ARG A 136 -9.18 14.84 2.99
N GLU A 137 -9.75 13.97 3.82
CA GLU A 137 -8.99 13.32 4.90
C GLU A 137 -7.90 12.40 4.36
N ILE A 138 -8.18 11.64 3.29
CA ILE A 138 -7.21 10.76 2.63
C ILE A 138 -6.09 11.59 1.97
N ALA A 139 -6.44 12.66 1.26
CA ALA A 139 -5.47 13.53 0.62
C ALA A 139 -4.51 14.18 1.62
N LYS A 140 -5.04 14.65 2.76
CA LYS A 140 -4.24 15.18 3.87
C LYS A 140 -3.35 14.12 4.52
N SER A 141 -3.89 12.92 4.74
CA SER A 141 -3.15 11.79 5.30
C SER A 141 -1.94 11.44 4.44
N LEU A 142 -2.16 11.32 3.11
CA LEU A 142 -1.10 11.03 2.17
C LEU A 142 -0.06 12.16 2.08
N ALA A 143 -0.49 13.42 2.03
CA ALA A 143 0.41 14.58 2.05
C ALA A 143 1.29 14.61 3.32
N LYS A 144 0.69 14.28 4.48
CA LYS A 144 1.41 14.19 5.75
C LYS A 144 2.44 13.06 5.73
N PHE A 145 2.08 11.88 5.21
CA PHE A 145 3.01 10.77 5.08
C PHE A 145 4.19 11.12 4.14
N HIS A 146 3.89 11.69 2.97
CA HIS A 146 4.89 12.15 1.99
C HIS A 146 5.87 13.19 2.56
N SER A 147 5.45 13.96 3.56
CA SER A 147 6.28 14.97 4.22
C SER A 147 7.35 14.44 5.16
N MET A 148 7.31 13.14 5.50
CA MET A 148 8.24 12.57 6.46
C MET A 148 9.69 12.60 5.93
N ASN A 149 10.59 13.08 6.79
CA ASN A 149 12.02 13.12 6.53
C ASN A 149 12.75 12.08 7.40
N LEU A 150 12.94 10.88 6.86
CA LEU A 150 13.53 9.74 7.56
C LEU A 150 14.97 9.47 7.09
N PRO A 151 15.82 8.84 7.91
CA PRO A 151 17.21 8.53 7.58
C PRO A 151 17.32 7.28 6.68
N LEU A 152 16.64 7.29 5.53
CA LEU A 152 16.62 6.21 4.54
C LEU A 152 17.23 6.67 3.21
N ASP A 153 17.40 5.74 2.26
CA ASP A 153 17.91 6.07 0.92
C ASP A 153 16.94 6.99 0.16
N LYS A 154 17.37 8.22 -0.11
CA LYS A 154 16.59 9.28 -0.75
C LYS A 154 16.77 9.37 -2.27
N ARG A 155 17.59 8.50 -2.87
CA ARG A 155 17.84 8.52 -4.34
C ARG A 155 16.58 8.22 -5.16
N GLY A 156 15.56 7.63 -4.53
CA GLY A 156 14.30 7.27 -5.16
C GLY A 156 14.33 5.83 -5.66
N PHE A 157 13.47 5.00 -5.09
CA PHE A 157 13.17 3.68 -5.58
C PHE A 157 12.58 3.76 -6.98
N ASN A 158 13.14 3.01 -7.93
CA ASN A 158 12.66 2.97 -9.29
C ASN A 158 11.79 1.72 -9.50
N VAL A 159 10.47 1.92 -9.42
CA VAL A 159 9.47 0.85 -9.56
C VAL A 159 9.62 0.10 -10.88
N LEU A 160 9.89 0.80 -11.98
CA LEU A 160 10.02 0.20 -13.31
C LEU A 160 11.24 -0.71 -13.39
N LYS A 161 12.42 -0.23 -12.97
CA LYS A 161 13.65 -1.05 -12.94
C LYS A 161 13.51 -2.25 -12.02
N LYS A 162 12.89 -2.06 -10.84
CA LYS A 162 12.64 -3.18 -9.93
C LYS A 162 11.72 -4.22 -10.54
N THR A 163 10.66 -3.78 -11.21
CA THR A 163 9.72 -4.66 -11.93
C THR A 163 10.46 -5.44 -13.03
N GLN A 164 11.31 -4.77 -13.81
CA GLN A 164 12.15 -5.40 -14.84
C GLN A 164 13.10 -6.45 -14.25
N GLU A 165 13.91 -6.08 -13.25
CA GLU A 165 14.84 -7.00 -12.57
C GLU A 165 14.12 -8.22 -11.99
N PHE A 166 12.89 -8.03 -11.51
CA PHE A 166 12.07 -9.13 -11.01
C PHE A 166 11.68 -10.08 -12.15
N ILE A 167 11.11 -9.55 -13.23
CA ILE A 167 10.67 -10.32 -14.39
C ILE A 167 11.82 -11.16 -14.96
N GLU A 168 13.01 -10.58 -15.07
CA GLU A 168 14.22 -11.25 -15.57
C GLU A 168 14.69 -12.41 -14.68
N LYS A 169 14.39 -12.36 -13.37
CA LYS A 169 14.76 -13.41 -12.41
C LYS A 169 13.76 -14.57 -12.36
N VAL A 170 12.61 -14.47 -13.01
CA VAL A 170 11.61 -15.55 -13.03
C VAL A 170 11.95 -16.56 -14.14
N PRO A 171 12.13 -17.86 -13.82
CA PRO A 171 12.43 -18.87 -14.83
C PRO A 171 11.36 -18.94 -15.93
N ILE A 172 11.79 -18.91 -17.20
CA ILE A 172 10.93 -18.95 -18.39
C ILE A 172 9.97 -20.16 -18.38
N SER A 173 10.38 -21.30 -17.81
CA SER A 173 9.53 -22.49 -17.70
C SER A 173 8.30 -22.28 -16.80
N ARG A 174 8.43 -21.43 -15.75
CA ARG A 174 7.32 -21.11 -14.84
C ARG A 174 6.32 -20.15 -15.49
N THR A 175 6.82 -19.17 -16.24
CA THR A 175 5.98 -18.18 -16.91
C THR A 175 5.13 -18.81 -18.01
N LYS A 176 5.67 -19.77 -18.76
CA LYS A 176 4.95 -20.42 -19.86
C LYS A 176 3.76 -21.27 -19.38
N SER A 177 3.93 -22.08 -18.34
CA SER A 177 2.84 -22.95 -17.83
C SER A 177 1.67 -22.15 -17.26
N HIS A 178 1.97 -21.17 -16.39
CA HIS A 178 0.95 -20.34 -15.75
C HIS A 178 0.20 -19.44 -16.76
N TRP A 179 0.93 -18.94 -17.76
CA TRP A 179 0.35 -18.11 -18.81
C TRP A 179 -0.60 -18.88 -19.71
N GLU A 180 -0.29 -20.13 -20.08
CA GLU A 180 -1.22 -20.98 -20.83
C GLU A 180 -2.49 -21.28 -20.01
N ASP A 181 -2.39 -21.51 -18.69
CA ASP A 181 -3.57 -21.70 -17.84
C ASP A 181 -4.47 -20.45 -17.81
N ILE A 182 -3.89 -19.24 -17.75
CA ILE A 182 -4.65 -17.99 -17.82
C ILE A 182 -5.28 -17.82 -19.21
N LYS A 183 -4.55 -18.11 -20.29
CA LYS A 183 -5.09 -18.03 -21.65
C LYS A 183 -6.28 -18.95 -21.86
N ASP A 184 -6.17 -20.20 -21.45
CA ASP A 184 -7.24 -21.19 -21.64
C ASP A 184 -8.46 -20.80 -20.81
N PHE A 185 -8.25 -20.34 -19.58
CA PHE A 185 -9.32 -19.78 -18.76
C PHE A 185 -9.99 -18.56 -19.40
N VAL A 186 -9.18 -17.63 -19.94
CA VAL A 186 -9.65 -16.43 -20.64
C VAL A 186 -10.45 -16.80 -21.88
N LYS A 187 -9.96 -17.73 -22.72
CA LYS A 187 -10.68 -18.21 -23.92
C LYS A 187 -12.03 -18.85 -23.58
N ASP A 188 -12.11 -19.60 -22.49
CA ASP A 188 -13.34 -20.27 -22.05
C ASP A 188 -14.41 -19.32 -21.48
N LYS A 189 -14.02 -18.13 -21.00
CA LYS A 189 -14.91 -17.17 -20.31
C LYS A 189 -15.09 -15.84 -21.04
N ILE A 190 -14.15 -15.44 -21.88
CA ILE A 190 -14.18 -14.20 -22.65
C ILE A 190 -14.50 -14.57 -24.10
N HIS A 191 -15.74 -14.30 -24.52
CA HIS A 191 -16.22 -14.61 -25.87
C HIS A 191 -15.64 -13.73 -26.99
N ASN A 192 -14.85 -12.72 -26.64
CA ASN A 192 -14.25 -11.78 -27.59
C ASN A 192 -12.76 -12.11 -27.79
N LEU A 193 -12.43 -12.70 -28.95
CA LEU A 193 -11.07 -13.15 -29.29
C LEU A 193 -10.06 -12.01 -29.42
N GLN A 194 -10.48 -10.81 -29.81
CA GLN A 194 -9.58 -9.65 -29.93
C GLN A 194 -8.97 -9.24 -28.58
N ASP A 195 -9.73 -9.35 -27.48
CA ASP A 195 -9.23 -9.08 -26.13
C ASP A 195 -8.20 -10.12 -25.67
N VAL A 196 -8.23 -11.33 -26.27
CA VAL A 196 -7.26 -12.40 -25.99
C VAL A 196 -5.99 -12.17 -26.80
N ASP A 197 -6.07 -11.72 -28.04
CA ASP A 197 -4.90 -11.46 -28.88
C ASP A 197 -4.12 -10.22 -28.39
N ASP A 198 -4.80 -9.12 -28.02
CA ASP A 198 -4.17 -7.95 -27.40
C ASP A 198 -3.52 -8.30 -26.04
N PHE A 199 -4.08 -9.30 -25.34
CA PHE A 199 -3.55 -9.85 -24.10
C PHE A 199 -2.28 -10.70 -24.33
N LEU A 200 -2.18 -11.40 -25.46
CA LEU A 200 -1.07 -12.28 -25.84
C LEU A 200 0.14 -11.55 -26.39
N ASP A 201 -0.09 -10.49 -27.16
CA ASP A 201 0.95 -9.71 -27.85
C ASP A 201 1.54 -8.60 -26.97
N TRP A 202 0.96 -8.36 -25.79
CA TRP A 202 1.47 -7.36 -24.85
C TRP A 202 2.79 -7.79 -24.21
N ASN A 203 3.88 -7.17 -24.66
CA ASN A 203 5.23 -7.38 -24.14
C ASN A 203 5.54 -6.38 -23.02
N ILE A 204 5.37 -6.80 -21.78
CA ILE A 204 5.64 -5.96 -20.60
C ILE A 204 7.06 -5.39 -20.57
N VAL A 205 8.06 -6.07 -21.18
CA VAL A 205 9.44 -5.59 -21.20
C VAL A 205 9.56 -4.32 -22.05
N ASP A 206 9.01 -4.33 -23.26
CA ASP A 206 8.99 -3.15 -24.14
C ASP A 206 8.20 -1.99 -23.50
N GLU A 207 7.13 -2.32 -22.76
CA GLU A 207 6.31 -1.36 -22.05
C GLU A 207 7.03 -0.73 -20.84
N LEU A 208 7.85 -1.50 -20.13
CA LEU A 208 8.73 -0.99 -19.07
C LEU A 208 9.81 -0.07 -19.64
N GLU A 209 10.40 -0.42 -20.79
CA GLU A 209 11.38 0.43 -21.48
C GLU A 209 10.77 1.75 -21.92
N TRP A 210 9.57 1.72 -22.52
CA TRP A 210 8.82 2.92 -22.89
C TRP A 210 8.51 3.79 -21.66
N ALA A 211 8.04 3.18 -20.55
CA ALA A 211 7.73 3.91 -19.33
C ALA A 211 8.99 4.53 -18.69
N LEU A 212 10.17 3.92 -18.83
CA LEU A 212 11.45 4.48 -18.38
C LEU A 212 11.80 5.75 -19.16
N LEU A 213 11.51 5.82 -20.46
CA LEU A 213 11.69 7.04 -21.25
C LEU A 213 10.69 8.13 -20.84
N LEU A 214 9.45 7.75 -20.51
CA LEU A 214 8.43 8.67 -20.00
C LEU A 214 8.82 9.28 -18.65
N LYS A 215 9.44 8.49 -17.76
CA LYS A 215 9.95 8.94 -16.46
C LYS A 215 10.80 10.21 -16.58
N ASP A 216 11.70 10.25 -17.56
CA ASP A 216 12.63 11.37 -17.78
C ASP A 216 11.92 12.65 -18.26
N LYS A 217 10.70 12.55 -18.79
CA LYS A 217 9.87 13.71 -19.13
C LYS A 217 9.04 14.21 -17.96
N ILE A 218 8.45 13.29 -17.19
CA ILE A 218 7.53 13.62 -16.10
C ILE A 218 8.27 14.20 -14.88
N LYS A 219 9.40 13.60 -14.50
CA LYS A 219 10.24 14.05 -13.36
C LYS A 219 9.43 14.30 -12.08
N SER A 220 8.63 13.31 -11.68
CA SER A 220 7.83 13.38 -10.45
C SER A 220 8.73 13.54 -9.22
N ARG A 221 8.23 14.25 -8.19
CA ARG A 221 8.98 14.47 -6.94
C ARG A 221 9.19 13.16 -6.20
N ILE A 222 10.39 12.97 -5.66
CA ILE A 222 10.67 11.89 -4.71
C ILE A 222 10.18 12.32 -3.31
N VAL A 223 9.38 11.47 -2.69
CA VAL A 223 8.76 11.68 -1.37
C VAL A 223 8.84 10.38 -0.56
N MET A 224 8.58 10.43 0.75
CA MET A 224 8.35 9.22 1.53
C MET A 224 7.03 8.58 1.09
N SER A 225 7.11 7.62 0.19
CA SER A 225 5.96 6.95 -0.41
C SER A 225 5.49 5.79 0.46
N HIS A 226 4.18 5.57 0.52
CA HIS A 226 3.59 4.41 1.18
C HIS A 226 3.89 3.12 0.43
N GLY A 227 3.77 3.16 -0.91
CA GLY A 227 4.07 2.03 -1.80
C GLY A 227 2.95 1.01 -1.94
N ASP A 228 1.96 1.02 -1.05
CA ASP A 228 0.75 0.21 -1.15
C ASP A 228 -0.52 1.02 -0.86
N SER A 229 -1.15 1.52 -1.92
CA SER A 229 -2.35 2.35 -1.83
C SER A 229 -3.67 1.56 -1.67
N ASN A 230 -3.61 0.30 -1.24
CA ASN A 230 -4.80 -0.49 -0.93
C ASN A 230 -5.63 0.17 0.20
N PHE A 231 -6.95 0.28 0.00
CA PHE A 231 -7.85 0.86 1.00
C PHE A 231 -7.83 0.17 2.37
N MET A 232 -7.42 -1.10 2.45
CA MET A 232 -7.23 -1.79 3.72
C MET A 232 -6.15 -1.15 4.61
N ASN A 233 -5.23 -0.39 4.03
CA ASN A 233 -4.14 0.30 4.73
C ASN A 233 -4.53 1.71 5.20
N TYR A 234 -5.78 2.12 5.00
CA TYR A 234 -6.32 3.40 5.46
C TYR A 234 -7.20 3.18 6.68
N LEU A 235 -6.65 3.50 7.85
CA LEU A 235 -7.33 3.37 9.13
C LEU A 235 -8.17 4.61 9.40
N LEU A 236 -9.46 4.55 9.06
CA LEU A 236 -10.44 5.59 9.39
C LEU A 236 -10.85 5.44 10.86
N ARG A 237 -10.39 6.36 11.71
CA ARG A 237 -10.74 6.40 13.14
C ARG A 237 -12.25 6.51 13.31
N LYS A 238 -12.82 5.65 14.16
CA LYS A 238 -14.25 5.70 14.51
C LYS A 238 -14.60 6.95 15.31
N THR A 239 -13.66 7.41 16.15
CA THR A 239 -13.78 8.61 16.97
C THR A 239 -12.83 9.68 16.44
N GLU A 240 -13.36 10.89 16.19
CA GLU A 240 -12.55 12.05 15.83
C GLU A 240 -11.79 12.57 17.06
N ILE A 241 -10.52 12.88 16.87
CA ILE A 241 -9.65 13.47 17.90
C ILE A 241 -9.21 14.82 17.37
N GLU A 242 -9.48 15.88 18.13
CA GLU A 242 -9.15 17.24 17.71
C GLU A 242 -7.63 17.38 17.47
N GLY A 243 -7.26 17.96 16.33
CA GLY A 243 -5.86 18.15 15.94
C GLY A 243 -5.17 16.92 15.35
N GLU A 244 -5.79 15.74 15.36
CA GLU A 244 -5.27 14.53 14.74
C GLU A 244 -5.90 14.26 13.37
N LEU A 245 -5.22 13.47 12.55
CA LEU A 245 -5.78 12.99 11.29
C LEU A 245 -6.90 11.98 11.56
N ARG A 246 -8.03 12.15 10.86
CA ARG A 246 -9.15 11.19 10.92
C ARG A 246 -8.82 9.87 10.21
N VAL A 247 -7.97 9.92 9.17
CA VAL A 247 -7.45 8.76 8.45
C VAL A 247 -5.93 8.70 8.65
N VAL A 248 -5.42 7.59 9.16
CA VAL A 248 -3.98 7.32 9.25
C VAL A 248 -3.61 6.09 8.43
N LEU A 249 -2.36 5.97 8.03
CA LEU A 249 -1.88 4.87 7.20
C LEU A 249 -1.28 3.75 8.08
N CYS A 250 -1.27 2.52 7.56
CA CYS A 250 -0.60 1.40 8.20
C CYS A 250 -0.01 0.43 7.16
N ASP A 251 0.79 -0.51 7.66
CA ASP A 251 1.47 -1.54 6.87
C ASP A 251 2.52 -0.99 5.88
N PHE A 252 3.65 -0.59 6.44
CA PHE A 252 4.69 0.16 5.74
C PHE A 252 5.75 -0.72 5.05
N GLU A 253 5.43 -1.97 4.71
CA GLU A 253 6.37 -2.95 4.14
C GLU A 253 6.83 -2.64 2.69
N TYR A 254 6.10 -1.75 2.01
CA TYR A 254 6.45 -1.23 0.68
C TYR A 254 6.87 0.24 0.73
N SER A 255 6.91 0.84 1.91
CA SER A 255 7.20 2.26 2.06
C SER A 255 8.68 2.54 1.83
N CYS A 256 8.99 3.53 1.01
CA CYS A 256 10.35 3.94 0.70
C CYS A 256 10.33 5.36 0.09
N TYR A 257 11.49 5.98 -0.10
CA TYR A 257 11.52 7.19 -0.94
C TYR A 257 11.24 6.81 -2.40
N CYS A 258 10.14 7.27 -2.97
CA CYS A 258 9.69 6.95 -4.34
C CYS A 258 9.02 8.17 -4.99
N GLU A 259 8.73 8.10 -6.29
CA GLU A 259 7.97 9.12 -7.01
C GLU A 259 6.56 9.26 -6.41
N ARG A 260 6.15 10.46 -5.99
CA ARG A 260 4.78 10.72 -5.46
C ARG A 260 3.69 10.28 -6.43
N ALA A 261 4.00 10.29 -7.73
CA ALA A 261 3.16 9.75 -8.78
C ALA A 261 2.69 8.34 -8.45
N PHE A 262 3.55 7.47 -7.92
CA PHE A 262 3.23 6.07 -7.66
C PHE A 262 2.07 5.92 -6.66
N ASP A 263 2.13 6.59 -5.50
CA ASP A 263 1.04 6.53 -4.53
C ASP A 263 -0.23 7.22 -5.01
N ILE A 264 -0.12 8.38 -5.68
CA ILE A 264 -1.29 9.12 -6.14
C ILE A 264 -2.02 8.34 -7.24
N GLY A 265 -1.26 7.80 -8.21
CA GLY A 265 -1.81 6.94 -9.25
C GLY A 265 -2.34 5.63 -8.71
N GLY A 266 -1.60 4.98 -7.80
CA GLY A 266 -2.02 3.77 -7.11
C GLY A 266 -3.33 3.96 -6.33
N HIS A 267 -3.48 5.07 -5.62
CA HIS A 267 -4.71 5.43 -4.94
C HIS A 267 -5.91 5.48 -5.91
N PHE A 268 -5.75 6.12 -7.07
CA PHE A 268 -6.80 6.18 -8.08
C PHE A 268 -7.08 4.82 -8.75
N SER A 269 -6.05 3.99 -8.93
CA SER A 269 -6.19 2.63 -9.46
C SER A 269 -6.93 1.69 -8.51
N ASN A 270 -6.79 1.86 -7.19
CA ASN A 270 -7.42 1.01 -6.18
C ASN A 270 -8.95 1.18 -6.06
N PHE A 271 -9.55 2.12 -6.80
CA PHE A 271 -11.02 2.15 -6.93
C PHE A 271 -11.54 1.00 -7.78
N VAL A 272 -10.74 0.42 -8.69
CA VAL A 272 -11.17 -0.66 -9.60
C VAL A 272 -11.25 -2.02 -8.91
N PHE A 273 -10.38 -2.26 -7.93
CA PHE A 273 -10.21 -3.58 -7.31
C PHE A 273 -10.01 -3.49 -5.80
N GLN A 274 -10.65 -4.40 -5.07
CA GLN A 274 -10.48 -4.52 -3.63
C GLN A 274 -9.59 -5.71 -3.30
N TRP A 275 -8.38 -5.41 -2.82
CA TRP A 275 -7.38 -6.40 -2.41
C TRP A 275 -7.62 -6.81 -0.95
N ASN A 276 -8.41 -7.85 -0.75
CA ASN A 276 -8.73 -8.43 0.57
C ASN A 276 -8.97 -9.94 0.44
N GLU A 277 -9.47 -10.59 1.50
CA GLU A 277 -9.76 -12.04 1.50
C GLU A 277 -10.67 -12.50 0.34
N ASP A 278 -11.61 -11.65 -0.09
CA ASP A 278 -12.53 -11.96 -1.19
C ASP A 278 -11.96 -11.64 -2.58
N ASN A 279 -10.90 -10.83 -2.67
CA ASN A 279 -10.27 -10.33 -3.89
C ASN A 279 -11.25 -10.12 -5.06
N LYS A 280 -11.88 -8.95 -5.11
CA LYS A 280 -12.99 -8.68 -6.03
C LYS A 280 -12.88 -7.35 -6.76
N LEU A 281 -13.41 -7.35 -7.99
CA LEU A 281 -13.72 -6.11 -8.70
C LEU A 281 -14.80 -5.35 -7.94
N THR A 282 -14.65 -4.04 -7.89
CA THR A 282 -15.56 -3.15 -7.17
C THR A 282 -16.76 -2.74 -8.03
N GLY A 283 -16.63 -2.87 -9.36
CA GLY A 283 -17.57 -2.32 -10.33
C GLY A 283 -17.36 -0.83 -10.61
N HIS A 284 -16.35 -0.20 -10.00
CA HIS A 284 -15.97 1.19 -10.27
C HIS A 284 -14.83 1.28 -11.29
N ALA A 285 -14.76 2.43 -11.95
CA ALA A 285 -13.60 2.84 -12.75
C ALA A 285 -12.67 3.73 -11.91
N ILE A 286 -11.51 4.06 -12.47
CA ILE A 286 -10.67 5.15 -11.97
C ILE A 286 -11.56 6.41 -11.78
N PRO A 287 -11.42 7.16 -10.66
CA PRO A 287 -12.23 8.34 -10.40
C PRO A 287 -12.17 9.36 -11.56
N LYS A 288 -13.28 10.07 -11.76
CA LYS A 288 -13.39 11.08 -12.84
C LYS A 288 -12.41 12.24 -12.60
N ILE A 289 -12.14 12.99 -13.66
CA ILE A 289 -11.18 14.11 -13.63
C ILE A 289 -11.49 15.11 -12.51
N ASP A 290 -12.76 15.43 -12.27
CA ASP A 290 -13.15 16.39 -11.22
C ASP A 290 -12.91 15.84 -9.81
N GLN A 291 -13.16 14.54 -9.59
CA GLN A 291 -12.90 13.88 -8.30
C GLN A 291 -11.40 13.79 -8.02
N ARG A 292 -10.61 13.45 -9.04
CA ARG A 292 -9.15 13.46 -8.94
C ARG A 292 -8.63 14.87 -8.69
N ARG A 293 -9.22 15.88 -9.33
CA ARG A 293 -8.85 17.29 -9.14
C ARG A 293 -9.14 17.73 -7.71
N GLU A 294 -10.30 17.38 -7.16
CA GLU A 294 -10.66 17.64 -5.76
C GLU A 294 -9.63 17.03 -4.79
N PHE A 295 -9.27 15.76 -4.98
CA PHE A 295 -8.20 15.12 -4.20
C PHE A 295 -6.88 15.89 -4.26
N LEU A 296 -6.45 16.28 -5.46
CA LEU A 296 -5.18 16.97 -5.67
C LEU A 296 -5.16 18.38 -5.06
N ILE A 297 -6.29 19.09 -5.03
CA ILE A 297 -6.43 20.37 -4.34
C ILE A 297 -6.08 20.19 -2.86
N TYR A 298 -6.77 19.29 -2.16
CA TYR A 298 -6.53 19.06 -0.74
C TYR A 298 -5.10 18.54 -0.46
N TYR A 299 -4.58 17.67 -1.32
CA TYR A 299 -3.22 17.14 -1.21
C TYR A 299 -2.17 18.25 -1.32
N LEU A 300 -2.29 19.14 -2.31
CA LEU A 300 -1.34 20.23 -2.52
C LEU A 300 -1.47 21.34 -1.49
N GLU A 301 -2.68 21.68 -1.05
CA GLU A 301 -2.92 22.62 0.05
C GLU A 301 -2.25 22.15 1.34
N GLU A 302 -2.42 20.88 1.71
CA GLU A 302 -1.77 20.33 2.90
C GLU A 302 -0.25 20.21 2.70
N THR A 303 0.23 19.84 1.51
CA THR A 303 1.66 19.82 1.17
C THR A 303 2.30 21.20 1.37
N LYS A 304 1.65 22.26 0.88
CA LYS A 304 2.10 23.65 1.03
C LYS A 304 2.11 24.06 2.50
N LYS A 305 1.05 23.75 3.25
CA LYS A 305 0.93 24.03 4.68
C LYS A 305 2.02 23.34 5.50
N LEU A 306 2.36 22.09 5.19
CA LEU A 306 3.42 21.34 5.87
C LEU A 306 4.82 21.92 5.64
N SER A 307 5.02 22.70 4.58
CA SER A 307 6.25 23.46 4.31
C SER A 307 7.55 22.63 4.32
N TYR A 308 7.46 21.33 4.00
CA TYR A 308 8.63 20.43 3.94
C TYR A 308 9.37 20.49 2.59
N ILE A 309 8.71 21.03 1.55
CA ILE A 309 9.28 21.25 0.22
C ILE A 309 9.74 22.71 0.13
N HIS A 310 11.06 22.93 0.10
CA HIS A 310 11.62 24.29 0.03
C HIS A 310 11.45 24.95 -1.35
N ASP A 311 11.36 24.15 -2.42
CA ASP A 311 11.17 24.59 -3.80
C ASP A 311 9.73 24.34 -4.29
N PHE A 312 8.74 24.51 -3.41
CA PHE A 312 7.33 24.33 -3.76
C PHE A 312 6.92 25.36 -4.83
N ASP A 313 6.44 24.86 -5.98
CA ASP A 313 6.15 25.68 -7.16
C ASP A 313 4.72 25.44 -7.64
N GLU A 314 3.78 26.21 -7.09
CA GLU A 314 2.34 26.16 -7.38
C GLU A 314 2.02 26.48 -8.86
N SER A 315 2.92 27.17 -9.57
CA SER A 315 2.75 27.57 -10.97
C SER A 315 3.34 26.58 -11.98
N GLY A 316 4.22 25.70 -11.53
CA GLY A 316 4.92 24.72 -12.35
C GLY A 316 4.79 23.31 -11.79
N ARG A 317 5.84 22.80 -11.12
CA ARG A 317 5.92 21.38 -10.73
C ARG A 317 4.82 20.95 -9.76
N ASP A 318 4.34 21.84 -8.90
CA ASP A 318 3.29 21.58 -7.92
C ASP A 318 1.95 22.23 -8.31
N SER A 319 1.77 22.57 -9.59
CA SER A 319 0.45 22.92 -10.14
C SER A 319 -0.45 21.69 -10.23
N ILE A 320 -1.77 21.91 -10.11
CA ILE A 320 -2.78 20.84 -10.23
C ILE A 320 -2.64 20.09 -11.55
N GLU A 321 -2.43 20.81 -12.65
CA GLU A 321 -2.32 20.25 -13.99
C GLU A 321 -1.07 19.37 -14.12
N ASN A 322 0.06 19.78 -13.53
CA ASN A 322 1.26 18.96 -13.53
C ASN A 322 1.11 17.72 -12.63
N VAL A 323 0.55 17.86 -11.43
CA VAL A 323 0.35 16.71 -10.53
C VAL A 323 -0.72 15.75 -11.07
N MET A 324 -1.71 16.24 -11.83
CA MET A 324 -2.65 15.40 -12.55
C MET A 324 -1.95 14.55 -13.62
N ARG A 325 -1.00 15.15 -14.35
CA ARG A 325 -0.16 14.43 -15.31
C ARG A 325 0.74 13.40 -14.61
N GLU A 326 1.32 13.76 -13.47
CA GLU A 326 2.07 12.82 -12.63
C GLU A 326 1.20 11.66 -12.15
N ALA A 327 -0.05 11.92 -11.75
CA ALA A 327 -0.98 10.89 -11.31
C ALA A 327 -1.34 9.92 -12.44
N ASP A 328 -1.53 10.40 -13.67
CA ASP A 328 -1.70 9.54 -14.86
C ASP A 328 -0.48 8.65 -15.10
N TYR A 329 0.72 9.22 -14.98
CA TYR A 329 1.97 8.44 -15.02
C TYR A 329 2.06 7.45 -13.85
N GLY A 330 1.55 7.82 -12.68
CA GLY A 330 1.40 6.96 -11.52
C GLY A 330 0.54 5.72 -11.78
N VAL A 331 -0.57 5.88 -12.52
CA VAL A 331 -1.42 4.75 -12.94
C VAL A 331 -0.63 3.83 -13.88
N VAL A 332 0.15 4.39 -14.82
CA VAL A 332 1.06 3.62 -15.68
C VAL A 332 2.05 2.80 -14.83
N LEU A 333 2.72 3.43 -13.86
CA LEU A 333 3.66 2.76 -12.95
C LEU A 333 2.98 1.63 -12.17
N TYR A 334 1.84 1.92 -11.55
CA TYR A 334 1.09 0.99 -10.73
C TYR A 334 0.61 -0.21 -11.55
N TYR A 335 0.07 0.02 -12.75
CA TYR A 335 -0.38 -1.05 -13.62
C TYR A 335 0.76 -1.93 -14.13
N LEU A 336 1.88 -1.36 -14.57
CA LEU A 336 3.03 -2.16 -14.98
C LEU A 336 3.55 -3.02 -13.84
N PHE A 337 3.61 -2.48 -12.61
CA PHE A 337 3.99 -3.24 -11.43
C PHE A 337 3.02 -4.40 -11.16
N ILE A 338 1.73 -4.13 -11.02
CA ILE A 338 0.72 -5.15 -10.70
C ILE A 338 0.60 -6.19 -11.84
N LEU A 339 0.62 -5.79 -13.11
CA LEU A 339 0.59 -6.72 -14.25
C LEU A 339 1.85 -7.60 -14.27
N GLY A 340 3.00 -7.04 -13.94
CA GLY A 340 4.25 -7.80 -13.75
C GLY A 340 4.14 -8.82 -12.61
N LEU A 341 3.61 -8.42 -11.47
CA LEU A 341 3.32 -9.35 -10.37
C LEU A 341 2.37 -10.46 -10.81
N MET A 342 1.24 -10.08 -11.43
CA MET A 342 0.20 -11.00 -11.92
C MET A 342 0.76 -12.05 -12.88
N ARG A 343 1.64 -11.65 -13.79
CA ARG A 343 2.17 -12.54 -14.82
C ARG A 343 3.34 -13.42 -14.36
N TYR A 344 4.13 -12.97 -13.39
CA TYR A 344 5.42 -13.60 -13.06
C TYR A 344 5.54 -14.10 -11.61
N SER A 345 4.61 -13.76 -10.70
CA SER A 345 4.71 -14.13 -9.27
C SER A 345 3.64 -15.12 -8.77
N PHE A 346 2.56 -15.37 -9.50
CA PHE A 346 1.39 -16.11 -8.97
C PHE A 346 1.51 -17.64 -8.99
N ASP A 347 2.69 -18.16 -8.67
CA ASP A 347 2.98 -19.59 -8.66
C ASP A 347 2.55 -20.33 -7.38
N ALA A 348 1.79 -19.71 -6.46
CA ALA A 348 1.45 -20.39 -5.20
C ALA A 348 0.06 -20.14 -4.56
N TYR A 349 -0.67 -19.06 -4.86
CA TYR A 349 -1.79 -18.69 -3.95
C TYR A 349 -3.12 -18.28 -4.58
N ILE A 350 -3.18 -18.08 -5.89
CA ILE A 350 -4.44 -17.73 -6.55
C ILE A 350 -4.53 -18.52 -7.85
N LYS A 351 -5.36 -19.57 -7.85
CA LYS A 351 -5.77 -20.19 -9.12
C LYS A 351 -6.32 -19.09 -10.04
N PRO A 352 -6.06 -19.09 -11.35
CA PRO A 352 -6.67 -18.14 -12.28
C PRO A 352 -8.18 -18.08 -12.03
N HIS A 353 -8.62 -17.02 -11.36
CA HIS A 353 -10.02 -16.80 -11.03
C HIS A 353 -10.55 -15.76 -12.02
N SER A 354 -11.83 -15.85 -12.38
CA SER A 354 -12.49 -14.92 -13.31
C SER A 354 -12.24 -13.46 -12.96
N THR A 355 -12.16 -13.16 -11.67
CA THR A 355 -11.86 -11.82 -11.16
C THR A 355 -10.53 -11.27 -11.67
N PHE A 356 -9.45 -12.05 -11.62
CA PHE A 356 -8.11 -11.57 -11.99
C PHE A 356 -7.95 -11.41 -13.49
N ALA A 357 -8.55 -12.30 -14.29
CA ALA A 357 -8.61 -12.14 -15.74
C ALA A 357 -9.34 -10.84 -16.13
N ASN A 358 -10.49 -10.56 -15.50
CA ASN A 358 -11.23 -9.32 -15.74
C ASN A 358 -10.46 -8.08 -15.27
N LEU A 359 -9.78 -8.15 -14.11
CA LEU A 359 -8.92 -7.07 -13.63
C LEU A 359 -7.80 -6.76 -14.64
N TYR A 360 -7.12 -7.79 -15.13
CA TYR A 360 -6.04 -7.66 -16.11
C TYR A 360 -6.53 -6.93 -17.36
N LYS A 361 -7.70 -7.33 -17.90
CA LYS A 361 -8.32 -6.66 -19.05
C LYS A 361 -8.61 -5.18 -18.78
N ILE A 362 -9.14 -4.84 -17.61
CA ILE A 362 -9.41 -3.44 -17.25
C ILE A 362 -8.11 -2.64 -17.22
N MET A 363 -7.08 -3.19 -16.56
CA MET A 363 -5.79 -2.52 -16.41
C MET A 363 -5.09 -2.30 -17.76
N ILE A 364 -5.07 -3.28 -18.65
CA ILE A 364 -4.49 -3.13 -20.01
C ILE A 364 -5.24 -2.07 -20.81
N ASN A 365 -6.58 -2.06 -20.77
CA ASN A 365 -7.38 -1.08 -21.49
C ASN A 365 -7.12 0.34 -21.00
N ASP A 366 -7.06 0.54 -19.69
CA ASP A 366 -6.79 1.85 -19.10
C ASP A 366 -5.32 2.27 -19.31
N TYR A 367 -4.38 1.34 -19.23
CA TYR A 367 -2.98 1.54 -19.58
C TYR A 367 -2.84 2.02 -21.03
N ASN A 368 -3.45 1.34 -22.00
CA ASN A 368 -3.34 1.68 -23.42
C ASN A 368 -3.90 3.08 -23.72
N LYS A 369 -5.03 3.46 -23.10
CA LYS A 369 -5.57 4.84 -23.21
C LYS A 369 -4.58 5.88 -22.69
N LEU A 370 -3.94 5.61 -21.55
CA LEU A 370 -2.93 6.50 -20.97
C LEU A 370 -1.66 6.56 -21.82
N LYS A 371 -1.20 5.42 -22.35
CA LYS A 371 -0.07 5.36 -23.27
C LYS A 371 -0.31 6.19 -24.51
N HIS A 372 -1.47 6.05 -25.16
CA HIS A 372 -1.86 6.90 -26.30
C HIS A 372 -1.82 8.39 -25.95
N LYS A 373 -2.42 8.78 -24.82
CA LYS A 373 -2.38 10.16 -24.32
C LYS A 373 -0.94 10.68 -24.13
N PHE A 374 -0.04 9.86 -23.59
CA PHE A 374 1.36 10.26 -23.40
C PHE A 374 2.16 10.31 -24.69
N ILE A 375 1.90 9.42 -25.65
CA ILE A 375 2.51 9.46 -26.99
C ILE A 375 2.11 10.74 -27.73
N GLU A 376 0.84 11.15 -27.66
CA GLU A 376 0.38 12.42 -28.22
C GLU A 376 1.08 13.63 -27.57
N MET A 377 1.28 13.58 -26.26
CA MET A 377 1.95 14.65 -25.51
C MET A 377 3.46 14.69 -25.74
N TYR A 378 4.08 13.53 -25.95
CA TYR A 378 5.52 13.37 -26.13
C TYR A 378 5.84 12.47 -27.34
N PRO A 379 5.65 12.94 -28.59
CA PRO A 379 5.76 12.11 -29.79
C PRO A 379 7.16 11.57 -30.13
N LYS A 380 8.17 11.94 -29.34
CA LYS A 380 9.59 11.57 -29.52
C LYS A 380 10.07 10.56 -28.46
N ILE A 381 9.13 9.93 -27.74
CA ILE A 381 9.39 8.85 -26.79
C ILE A 381 9.14 7.52 -27.48
#